data_AF-A0A350EWX3-F1
#
_entry.id   AF-A0A350EWX3-F1
#
_cell.length_a   1.000
_cell.length_b   1.000
_cell.length_c   1.000
_cell.angle_alpha   90.00
_cell.angle_beta   90.00
_cell.angle_gamma   90.00
#
_symmetry.space_group_name_H-M   'P 1'
#
loop_
_entity.id
_entity.type
_entity.pdbx_description
1 polymer ?
#
loop_
_entity_poly.entity_id
_entity_poly.type
_entity_poly.pdbx_seq_one_letter_code
_entity_poly.pdbx_strand_id
1 'polypeptide(L)'
;MLPVGFEAHNLDAASEPYGRHAALAVAGDGASLTLRENSTGLNEDVQLFVAGGKSGLTVRDGLQRERISLALHDDGPRLRLLDENGQTLFQAP
;
A
#
# COMPACT_ATOMS: atom_id res chain seq x y z
N MET A 1 -25.40 16.39 -20.87
CA MET A 1 -24.26 15.45 -20.81
C MET A 1 -23.90 15.30 -19.35
N LEU A 2 -24.34 14.22 -18.70
CA LEU A 2 -24.03 13.97 -17.29
C LEU A 2 -22.60 13.42 -17.20
N PRO A 3 -21.78 13.83 -16.22
CA PRO A 3 -20.47 13.23 -16.01
C PRO A 3 -20.68 11.77 -15.60
N VAL A 4 -20.02 10.86 -16.32
CA VAL A 4 -19.95 9.44 -15.97
C VAL A 4 -19.13 9.37 -14.68
N GLY A 5 -19.79 9.15 -13.55
CA GLY A 5 -19.12 8.92 -12.28
C GLY A 5 -18.29 7.64 -12.38
N PHE A 6 -16.99 7.74 -12.11
CA PHE A 6 -16.13 6.58 -11.94
C PHE A 6 -16.50 5.92 -10.60
N GLU A 7 -17.11 4.74 -10.63
CA GLU A 7 -17.29 3.90 -9.45
C GLU A 7 -15.98 3.13 -9.18
N ALA A 8 -15.38 3.38 -8.02
CA ALA A 8 -14.31 2.53 -7.50
C ALA A 8 -14.93 1.22 -7.02
N HIS A 9 -14.61 0.10 -7.66
CA HIS A 9 -15.01 -1.22 -7.17
C HIS A 9 -13.93 -1.73 -6.21
N ASN A 10 -14.18 -1.60 -4.90
CA ASN A 10 -13.38 -2.25 -3.88
C ASN A 10 -13.87 -3.70 -3.74
N LEU A 11 -13.03 -4.65 -4.13
CA LEU A 11 -13.23 -6.06 -3.76
C LEU A 11 -12.51 -6.28 -2.43
N ASP A 12 -13.28 -6.23 -1.34
CA ASP A 12 -12.82 -6.61 -0.01
C ASP A 12 -13.21 -8.07 0.23
N ALA A 13 -12.24 -8.97 0.16
CA ALA A 13 -12.43 -10.34 0.60
C ALA A 13 -12.26 -10.38 2.12
N ALA A 14 -13.28 -9.96 2.85
CA ALA A 14 -13.29 -10.02 4.30
C ALA A 14 -13.57 -11.46 4.75
N SER A 15 -12.61 -12.11 5.40
CA SER A 15 -12.89 -13.30 6.22
C SER A 15 -13.22 -12.87 7.65
N GLU A 16 -14.43 -13.18 8.12
CA GLU A 16 -14.97 -13.09 9.49
C GLU A 16 -13.96 -13.38 10.63
N PRO A 17 -14.32 -13.10 11.91
CA PRO A 17 -13.88 -11.99 12.76
C PRO A 17 -12.37 -11.94 13.08
N TYR A 18 -11.57 -12.80 12.47
CA TYR A 18 -10.13 -12.91 12.67
C TYR A 18 -9.36 -12.15 11.59
N GLY A 19 -9.53 -10.82 11.61
CA GLY A 19 -8.43 -9.89 11.45
C GLY A 19 -7.48 -10.05 10.27
N ARG A 20 -7.89 -10.58 9.12
CA ARG A 20 -7.04 -10.64 7.92
C ARG A 20 -7.85 -10.21 6.72
N HIS A 21 -7.38 -9.16 6.07
CA HIS A 21 -8.08 -8.49 4.99
C HIS A 21 -7.20 -8.44 3.75
N ALA A 22 -7.77 -8.81 2.62
CA ALA A 22 -7.20 -8.54 1.31
C ALA A 22 -8.15 -7.62 0.55
N ALA A 23 -7.67 -6.44 0.20
CA ALA A 23 -8.44 -5.43 -0.52
C ALA A 23 -7.78 -5.11 -1.86
N LEU A 24 -8.55 -5.21 -2.94
CA LEU A 24 -8.19 -4.66 -4.24
C LEU A 24 -8.95 -3.35 -4.44
N ALA A 25 -8.22 -2.27 -4.72
CA ALA A 25 -8.76 -0.95 -4.99
C ALA A 25 -8.27 -0.44 -6.34
N VAL A 26 -9.19 0.12 -7.14
CA VAL A 26 -8.89 0.81 -8.39
C VAL A 26 -9.52 2.19 -8.34
N ALA A 27 -8.72 3.23 -8.57
CA ALA A 27 -9.09 4.63 -8.57
C ALA A 27 -8.61 5.32 -9.86
N GLY A 28 -9.02 6.57 -10.07
CA GLY A 28 -8.71 7.30 -11.31
C GLY A 28 -7.21 7.51 -11.57
N ASP A 29 -6.39 7.47 -10.54
CA ASP A 29 -4.95 7.71 -10.59
C ASP A 29 -4.10 6.47 -10.28
N GLY A 30 -4.72 5.30 -10.08
CA GLY A 30 -3.98 4.08 -9.77
C GLY A 30 -4.79 2.87 -9.34
N ALA A 31 -4.08 1.79 -9.06
CA ALA A 31 -4.61 0.56 -8.50
C ALA A 31 -3.70 0.05 -7.38
N SER A 32 -4.28 -0.64 -6.40
CA SER A 32 -3.51 -1.27 -5.32
C SER A 32 -4.15 -2.56 -4.82
N LEU A 33 -3.29 -3.47 -4.36
CA LEU A 33 -3.64 -4.64 -3.58
C LEU A 33 -3.01 -4.48 -2.19
N THR A 34 -3.85 -4.54 -1.15
CA THR A 34 -3.42 -4.42 0.24
C THR A 34 -3.73 -5.69 0.99
N LEU A 35 -2.72 -6.25 1.67
CA LEU A 35 -2.86 -7.31 2.65
C LEU A 35 -2.68 -6.70 4.04
N ARG A 36 -3.67 -6.88 4.91
CA ARG A 36 -3.67 -6.30 6.26
C ARG A 36 -4.00 -7.34 7.30
N GLU A 37 -3.25 -7.35 8.40
CA GLU A 37 -3.68 -7.99 9.63
C GLU A 37 -4.38 -6.93 10.50
N ASN A 38 -5.67 -7.11 10.74
CA ASN A 38 -6.52 -6.33 11.62
C ASN A 38 -6.64 -7.05 12.97
N SER A 39 -5.52 -7.12 13.70
CA SER A 39 -5.52 -7.58 15.09
C SER A 39 -5.65 -6.37 16.01
N THR A 40 -6.78 -6.28 16.72
CA THR A 40 -7.11 -5.32 17.81
C THR A 40 -6.23 -4.07 17.93
N GLY A 41 -6.24 -3.20 16.90
CA GLY A 41 -5.68 -1.85 16.97
C GLY A 41 -4.31 -1.62 16.31
N LEU A 42 -3.66 -2.64 15.76
CA LEU A 42 -2.46 -2.47 14.94
C LEU A 42 -2.76 -2.92 13.51
N ASN A 43 -2.70 -1.98 12.57
CA ASN A 43 -2.93 -2.25 11.15
C ASN A 43 -1.60 -2.36 10.43
N GLU A 44 -0.85 -3.42 10.68
CA GLU A 44 0.28 -3.71 9.80
C GLU A 44 -0.26 -4.08 8.42
N ASP A 45 0.31 -3.49 7.38
CA ASP A 45 -0.08 -3.83 6.01
C ASP A 45 1.09 -3.89 5.04
N VAL A 46 0.87 -4.70 4.01
CA VAL A 46 1.70 -4.77 2.81
C VAL A 46 0.84 -4.33 1.65
N GLN A 47 1.30 -3.35 0.90
CA GLN A 47 0.61 -2.82 -0.27
C GLN A 47 1.47 -2.99 -1.52
N LEU A 48 0.90 -3.55 -2.57
CA LEU A 48 1.39 -3.46 -3.95
C LEU A 48 0.57 -2.39 -4.67
N PHE A 49 1.21 -1.44 -5.34
CA PHE A 49 0.50 -0.35 -6.00
C PHE A 49 1.11 0.04 -7.35
N VAL A 50 0.25 0.64 -8.18
CA VAL A 50 0.62 1.45 -9.34
C VAL A 50 -0.18 2.75 -9.22
N ALA A 51 0.46 3.88 -8.99
CA ALA A 51 -0.20 5.17 -8.83
C ALA A 51 0.72 6.34 -9.19
N GLY A 52 0.17 7.38 -9.84
CA GLY A 52 0.92 8.61 -10.12
C GLY A 52 2.23 8.40 -10.90
N GLY A 53 2.23 7.46 -11.86
CA GLY A 53 3.41 7.10 -12.66
C GLY A 53 4.44 6.23 -11.94
N LYS A 54 4.17 5.81 -10.70
CA LYS A 54 5.05 4.97 -9.89
C LYS A 54 4.41 3.61 -9.67
N SER A 55 5.24 2.60 -9.47
CA SER A 55 4.80 1.28 -9.02
C SER A 55 5.71 0.80 -7.92
N GLY A 56 5.16 0.12 -6.92
CA GLY A 56 5.97 -0.36 -5.81
C GLY A 56 5.26 -1.27 -4.82
N LEU A 57 6.05 -1.75 -3.87
CA LEU A 57 5.65 -2.50 -2.70
C LEU A 57 6.03 -1.71 -1.45
N THR A 58 5.09 -1.53 -0.53
CA THR A 58 5.30 -0.85 0.75
C THR A 58 4.87 -1.77 1.90
N VAL A 59 5.68 -1.81 2.96
CA VAL A 59 5.32 -2.43 4.24
C VAL A 59 5.17 -1.32 5.28
N ARG A 60 4.04 -1.30 5.98
CA ARG A 60 3.74 -0.34 7.05
C ARG A 60 3.59 -1.04 8.39
N ASP A 61 4.03 -0.36 9.45
CA ASP A 61 3.80 -0.82 10.82
C ASP A 61 2.35 -0.60 11.28
N GLY A 62 2.03 -1.01 12.51
CA GLY A 62 0.70 -0.87 13.08
C GLY A 62 0.20 0.58 13.22
N LEU A 63 1.11 1.56 13.12
CA LEU A 63 0.81 3.00 13.11
C LEU A 63 0.70 3.56 11.68
N GLN A 64 0.66 2.69 10.67
CA GLN A 64 0.59 3.05 9.24
C GLN A 64 1.80 3.85 8.76
N ARG A 65 2.96 3.69 9.41
CA ARG A 65 4.22 4.32 8.99
C ARG A 65 5.00 3.35 8.12
N GLU A 66 5.54 3.85 7.01
CA GLU A 66 6.41 3.06 6.14
C GLU A 66 7.64 2.56 6.90
N ARG A 67 7.95 1.27 6.74
CA ARG A 67 9.16 0.62 7.26
C ARG A 67 10.01 0.09 6.13
N ILE A 68 9.38 -0.33 5.04
CA ILE A 68 10.05 -0.83 3.83
C ILE A 68 9.34 -0.25 2.61
N SER A 69 10.09 0.28 1.66
CA SER A 69 9.59 0.55 0.31
C SER A 69 10.50 -0.02 -0.75
N LEU A 70 9.91 -0.68 -1.74
CA LEU A 70 10.52 -1.05 -3.01
C LEU A 70 9.72 -0.35 -4.10
N ALA A 71 10.27 0.69 -4.73
CA ALA A 71 9.53 1.46 -5.73
C ALA A 71 10.38 1.72 -6.97
N LEU A 72 9.71 1.75 -8.13
CA LEU A 72 10.28 2.22 -9.37
C LEU A 72 10.17 3.75 -9.42
N HIS A 73 11.31 4.42 -9.52
CA HIS A 73 11.42 5.85 -9.76
C HIS A 73 11.89 6.11 -11.19
N ASP A 74 11.80 7.35 -11.65
CA ASP A 74 12.23 7.75 -12.99
C ASP A 74 13.72 7.47 -13.24
N ASP A 75 14.53 7.43 -12.18
CA ASP A 75 15.96 7.16 -12.21
C ASP A 75 16.34 5.71 -11.85
N GLY A 76 15.35 4.84 -11.66
CA GLY A 76 15.53 3.42 -11.40
C GLY A 76 14.77 2.90 -10.19
N PRO A 77 14.84 1.58 -9.92
CA PRO A 77 14.32 1.00 -8.70
C PRO A 77 15.08 1.51 -7.48
N ARG A 78 14.40 1.51 -6.32
CA ARG A 78 15.00 1.75 -5.02
C ARG A 78 14.36 0.88 -3.96
N LEU A 79 15.19 0.25 -3.13
CA LEU A 79 14.78 -0.37 -1.87
C LEU A 79 15.20 0.53 -0.70
N ARG A 80 14.29 0.84 0.22
CA ARG A 80 14.56 1.60 1.44
C ARG A 80 14.08 0.84 2.68
N LEU A 81 14.90 0.86 3.73
CA LEU A 81 14.51 0.49 5.09
C LEU A 81 14.47 1.74 5.95
N LEU A 82 13.37 1.97 6.66
CA LEU A 82 13.13 3.16 7.46
C LEU A 82 13.07 2.82 8.96
N ASP A 83 13.59 3.72 9.78
CA ASP A 83 13.43 3.66 11.23
C ASP A 83 12.01 4.07 11.66
N GLU A 84 11.76 4.06 12.98
CA GLU A 84 10.46 4.42 13.54
C GLU A 84 9.99 5.86 13.23
N ASN A 85 10.94 6.75 12.93
CA ASN A 85 10.78 8.16 12.60
C ASN A 85 10.73 8.43 11.09
N GLY A 86 10.87 7.40 10.25
CA GLY A 86 10.89 7.51 8.79
C GLY A 86 12.26 7.88 8.19
N GLN A 87 13.32 7.84 8.99
CA GLN A 87 14.68 8.07 8.52
C GLN A 87 15.23 6.81 7.83
N THR A 88 15.96 6.99 6.74
CA THR A 88 16.56 5.89 5.98
C THR A 88 17.68 5.22 6.78
N LEU A 89 17.50 3.96 7.16
CA LEU A 89 18.53 3.09 7.74
C LEU A 89 19.39 2.44 6.65
N PHE A 90 18.77 2.09 5.53
CA PHE A 90 19.42 1.45 4.39
C PHE A 90 18.74 1.87 3.10
N GLN A 91 19.52 2.06 2.05
CA GLN A 91 19.03 2.27 0.70
C GLN A 91 19.90 1.51 -0.30
N ALA A 92 19.25 0.80 -1.21
CA ALA A 92 19.87 0.20 -2.38
C ALA A 92 19.16 0.65 -3.66
N PRO A 93 19.88 0.69 -4.80
CA PRO A 93 19.26 0.62 -6.12
C PRO A 93 18.38 -0.64 -6.25
#